data_AF-A0ABD5RJR6-F1
#
_entry.id   AF-A0ABD5RJR6-F1
#
_cell.length_a   1.000
_cell.length_b   1.000
_cell.length_c   1.000
_cell.angle_alpha   90.00
_cell.angle_beta   90.00
_cell.angle_gamma   90.00
#
_symmetry.space_group_name_H-M   'P 1'
#
loop_
_entity.id
_entity.type
_entity.pdbx_description
1 polymer ?
#
loop_
_entity_poly.entity_id
_entity_poly.type
_entity_poly.pdbx_seq_one_letter_code
_entity_poly.pdbx_strand_id
1 'polypeptide(L)'
;MGKSLAAVALVACLLLSGCSGVLPASEETSTPDVGVESDVTATATLDGPTTDSSATTAPSTPDSEEAAPAFEDGRLANTSSLVVSHRRATNGTGFSFESSAVTRAQDAAVPVNYMNRTVRVGAGGTSYVAEYNQTGGLSTDRQTARWSNGTFGASREVRSVAFQDDAVQYLSGPIDSVETPLSLSGFVPMYLRAGSFAVESTAGDGTRTLVASETHNGTLGTYEVRAFEATATVDAVGRVRSLSVDTTLVIENITFDQRYRFALSTDPAAVERPSWVETAVEKTPRVDAHVEDDYVVVTNTGSVELGPRVALMQGNSGASAALDDSLAPGETVYLYRATGDAYRLVVSDSPPTERRESLSGQYEVRFSGRGYFEQVSVPVNAGEE
;
A
#
# COMPACT_ATOMS: atom_id res chain seq x y z
N MET A 1 5.02 25.79 -27.94
CA MET A 1 5.96 24.93 -27.18
C MET A 1 5.44 24.65 -25.76
N GLY A 2 4.19 24.19 -25.61
CA GLY A 2 3.57 24.00 -24.28
C GLY A 2 2.84 22.66 -24.08
N LYS A 3 2.81 21.78 -25.09
CA LYS A 3 2.14 20.47 -25.02
C LYS A 3 3.08 19.32 -24.64
N SER A 4 4.40 19.50 -24.78
CA SER A 4 5.39 18.45 -24.47
C SER A 4 5.68 18.33 -22.96
N LEU A 5 5.45 19.36 -22.15
CA LEU A 5 5.69 19.30 -20.69
C LEU A 5 4.59 18.53 -19.94
N ALA A 6 3.34 18.58 -20.43
CA ALA A 6 2.21 17.89 -19.79
C ALA A 6 2.24 16.37 -20.01
N ALA A 7 2.69 15.90 -21.18
CA ALA A 7 2.91 14.48 -21.43
C ALA A 7 4.09 13.95 -20.59
N VAL A 8 5.19 14.70 -20.54
CA VAL A 8 6.40 14.34 -19.79
C VAL A 8 6.16 14.23 -18.27
N ALA A 9 5.25 15.01 -17.68
CA ALA A 9 4.89 14.89 -16.26
C ALA A 9 4.05 13.63 -15.94
N LEU A 10 3.27 13.09 -16.90
CA LEU A 10 2.44 11.90 -16.72
C LEU A 10 3.27 10.60 -16.70
N VAL A 11 4.37 10.58 -17.46
CA VAL A 11 5.33 9.46 -17.58
C VAL A 11 5.97 9.09 -16.23
N ALA A 12 6.19 10.08 -15.35
CA ALA A 12 6.78 9.85 -14.03
C ALA A 12 5.82 9.12 -13.08
N CYS A 13 4.52 9.43 -13.12
CA CYS A 13 3.55 8.81 -12.20
C CYS A 13 3.27 7.33 -12.51
N LEU A 14 3.35 6.91 -13.78
CA LEU A 14 2.93 5.57 -14.18
C LEU A 14 4.03 4.51 -13.99
N LEU A 15 5.31 4.87 -14.12
CA LEU A 15 6.42 3.98 -13.74
C LEU A 15 6.58 3.86 -12.21
N LEU A 16 6.00 4.81 -11.45
CA LEU A 16 6.16 4.94 -10.00
C LEU A 16 4.91 4.54 -9.20
N SER A 17 3.76 4.33 -9.85
CA SER A 17 2.49 3.94 -9.20
C SER A 17 2.41 2.46 -8.82
N GLY A 18 3.47 1.66 -9.06
CA GLY A 18 3.62 0.31 -8.49
C GLY A 18 3.74 0.26 -6.96
N CYS A 19 3.37 1.32 -6.24
CA CYS A 19 3.34 1.40 -4.78
C CYS A 19 1.94 1.62 -4.18
N SER A 20 0.87 1.76 -4.98
CA SER A 20 -0.50 1.79 -4.45
C SER A 20 -1.38 0.82 -5.25
N GLY A 21 -1.45 -0.42 -4.79
CA GLY A 21 -2.23 -1.47 -5.43
C GLY A 21 -3.73 -1.29 -5.18
N VAL A 22 -4.44 -0.74 -6.16
CA VAL A 22 -5.87 -1.01 -6.37
C VAL A 22 -5.97 -1.81 -7.66
N LEU A 23 -6.16 -3.13 -7.55
CA LEU A 23 -6.54 -3.96 -8.68
C LEU A 23 -8.02 -3.66 -9.01
N PRO A 24 -8.39 -3.38 -10.27
CA PRO A 24 -9.80 -3.35 -10.64
C PRO A 24 -10.38 -4.76 -10.51
N ALA A 25 -11.52 -4.87 -9.82
CA ALA A 25 -12.31 -6.08 -9.76
C ALA A 25 -12.64 -6.54 -11.18
N SER A 26 -12.30 -7.78 -11.51
CA SER A 26 -12.74 -8.41 -12.75
C SER A 26 -14.27 -8.53 -12.72
N GLU A 27 -14.92 -8.04 -13.77
CA GLU A 27 -16.35 -8.22 -14.00
C GLU A 27 -16.67 -9.72 -14.04
N GLU A 28 -17.41 -10.21 -13.05
CA GLU A 28 -18.03 -11.53 -13.11
C GLU A 28 -19.04 -11.54 -14.25
N THR A 29 -18.72 -12.32 -15.28
CA THR A 29 -19.62 -12.64 -16.37
C THR A 29 -20.75 -13.50 -15.82
N SER A 30 -21.96 -12.93 -15.82
CA SER A 30 -23.19 -13.61 -15.46
C SER A 30 -23.42 -14.87 -16.32
N THR A 31 -23.74 -15.98 -15.67
CA THR A 31 -24.43 -17.12 -16.30
C THR A 31 -25.60 -17.51 -15.37
N PRO A 32 -26.75 -17.96 -15.91
CA PRO A 32 -28.04 -17.84 -15.25
C PRO A 32 -28.28 -18.96 -14.24
N ASP A 33 -28.89 -18.59 -13.12
CA ASP A 33 -29.35 -19.49 -12.08
C ASP A 33 -30.62 -20.23 -12.52
N VAL A 34 -30.58 -21.56 -12.43
CA VAL A 34 -31.70 -22.47 -12.66
C VAL A 34 -32.27 -22.77 -11.28
N GLY A 35 -33.50 -22.30 -11.05
CA GLY A 35 -34.18 -22.42 -9.78
C GLY A 35 -34.35 -23.87 -9.31
N VAL A 36 -34.16 -24.07 -8.01
CA VAL A 36 -34.76 -25.16 -7.24
C VAL A 36 -35.21 -24.60 -5.90
N GLU A 37 -36.53 -24.61 -5.69
CA GLU A 37 -37.19 -24.44 -4.40
C GLU A 37 -36.71 -25.50 -3.40
N SER A 38 -36.45 -25.14 -2.15
CA SER A 38 -36.87 -25.94 -1.02
C SER A 38 -36.90 -25.12 0.27
N ASP A 39 -38.07 -25.20 0.87
CA ASP A 39 -38.58 -24.50 2.02
C ASP A 39 -38.42 -25.38 3.28
N VAL A 40 -38.67 -24.77 4.45
CA VAL A 40 -39.02 -25.39 5.74
C VAL A 40 -37.91 -25.80 6.74
N THR A 41 -37.69 -24.87 7.70
CA THR A 41 -37.93 -24.98 9.16
C THR A 41 -37.66 -26.30 9.90
N ALA A 42 -36.78 -26.25 10.93
CA ALA A 42 -37.01 -26.95 12.20
C ALA A 42 -36.26 -26.28 13.37
N THR A 43 -37.04 -25.91 14.39
CA THR A 43 -36.65 -25.42 15.71
C THR A 43 -36.32 -26.59 16.64
N ALA A 44 -35.29 -26.48 17.48
CA ALA A 44 -35.21 -27.24 18.73
C ALA A 44 -34.39 -26.48 19.79
N THR A 45 -35.05 -26.19 20.91
CA THR A 45 -34.50 -25.68 22.17
C THR A 45 -34.34 -26.84 23.14
N LEU A 46 -33.25 -26.92 23.92
CA LEU A 46 -33.26 -27.43 25.31
C LEU A 46 -31.93 -27.22 26.06
N ASP A 47 -32.09 -26.87 27.33
CA ASP A 47 -31.11 -26.50 28.37
C ASP A 47 -30.16 -27.62 28.86
N GLY A 48 -28.99 -27.20 29.38
CA GLY A 48 -28.39 -27.82 30.58
C GLY A 48 -26.91 -28.23 30.50
N PRO A 49 -26.11 -28.09 31.59
CA PRO A 49 -24.71 -27.70 31.52
C PRO A 49 -23.72 -28.87 31.62
N THR A 50 -22.58 -28.79 30.92
CA THR A 50 -21.39 -29.57 31.28
C THR A 50 -20.13 -28.84 30.84
N THR A 51 -19.26 -28.61 31.82
CA THR A 51 -17.90 -28.11 31.69
C THR A 51 -17.08 -29.12 30.90
N ASP A 52 -16.56 -28.76 29.72
CA ASP A 52 -15.26 -29.28 29.30
C ASP A 52 -14.60 -28.47 28.21
N SER A 53 -13.28 -28.46 28.30
CA SER A 53 -12.32 -27.80 27.45
C SER A 53 -12.57 -28.07 25.97
N SER A 54 -12.67 -27.02 25.16
CA SER A 54 -12.52 -27.14 23.70
C SER A 54 -11.89 -25.86 23.17
N ALA A 55 -10.62 -25.99 22.84
CA ALA A 55 -9.89 -25.06 22.00
C ALA A 55 -10.72 -24.79 20.74
N THR A 56 -11.02 -23.51 20.50
CA THR A 56 -11.55 -23.05 19.23
C THR A 56 -10.45 -23.22 18.19
N THR A 57 -10.43 -24.38 17.53
CA THR A 57 -9.70 -24.58 16.29
C THR A 57 -10.30 -23.63 15.26
N ALA A 58 -9.60 -22.53 14.99
CA ALA A 58 -9.86 -21.72 13.81
C ALA A 58 -9.87 -22.64 12.57
N PRO A 59 -10.76 -22.43 11.60
CA PRO A 59 -10.80 -23.27 10.42
C PRO A 59 -9.45 -23.18 9.70
N SER A 60 -8.71 -24.29 9.73
CA SER A 60 -7.55 -24.47 8.87
C SER A 60 -8.07 -24.48 7.44
N THR A 61 -7.80 -23.41 6.69
CA THR A 61 -7.89 -23.43 5.24
C THR A 61 -7.11 -24.66 4.75
N PRO A 62 -7.68 -25.53 3.90
CA PRO A 62 -6.95 -26.68 3.42
C PRO A 62 -5.73 -26.22 2.61
N ASP A 63 -4.53 -26.46 3.15
CA ASP A 63 -3.26 -26.52 2.43
C ASP A 63 -3.31 -27.74 1.49
N SER A 64 -4.03 -27.67 0.37
CA SER A 64 -3.81 -28.56 -0.79
C SER A 64 -4.81 -28.26 -1.92
N GLU A 65 -4.60 -27.15 -2.62
CA GLU A 65 -4.63 -27.25 -4.08
C GLU A 65 -3.17 -27.40 -4.47
N GLU A 66 -2.79 -28.57 -5.00
CA GLU A 66 -1.43 -28.85 -5.46
C GLU A 66 -1.14 -27.92 -6.65
N ALA A 67 -0.65 -26.72 -6.35
CA ALA A 67 -0.32 -25.72 -7.35
C ALA A 67 0.67 -26.34 -8.34
N ALA A 68 0.40 -26.19 -9.64
CA ALA A 68 1.27 -26.69 -10.71
C ALA A 68 2.73 -26.27 -10.44
N PRO A 69 3.71 -27.16 -10.70
CA PRO A 69 5.09 -26.92 -10.33
C PRO A 69 5.62 -25.64 -10.99
N ALA A 70 6.47 -24.91 -10.28
CA ALA A 70 7.08 -23.70 -10.82
C ALA A 70 7.91 -23.97 -12.09
N PHE A 71 8.53 -25.15 -12.16
CA PHE A 71 9.45 -25.53 -13.23
C PHE A 71 8.98 -26.80 -13.94
N GLU A 72 8.97 -26.76 -15.27
CA GLU A 72 8.65 -27.89 -16.15
C GLU A 72 9.59 -27.82 -17.36
N ASP A 73 10.05 -28.98 -17.83
CA ASP A 73 10.90 -29.12 -19.04
C ASP A 73 12.09 -28.15 -19.11
N GLY A 74 12.74 -27.89 -17.96
CA GLY A 74 13.88 -26.99 -17.87
C GLY A 74 13.53 -25.51 -18.07
N ARG A 75 12.28 -25.10 -17.84
CA ARG A 75 11.81 -23.71 -17.94
C ARG A 75 11.05 -23.29 -16.68
N LEU A 76 10.93 -21.98 -16.46
CA LEU A 76 9.97 -21.45 -15.50
C LEU A 76 8.57 -21.49 -16.16
N ALA A 77 7.77 -22.48 -15.78
CA ALA A 77 6.46 -22.74 -16.38
C ALA A 77 5.33 -22.02 -15.62
N ASN A 78 5.47 -21.88 -14.30
CA ASN A 78 4.47 -21.22 -13.46
C ASN A 78 5.10 -20.20 -12.50
N THR A 79 5.14 -18.94 -12.94
CA THR A 79 5.66 -17.83 -12.12
C THR A 79 4.85 -17.61 -10.86
N SER A 80 3.54 -17.82 -10.88
CA SER A 80 2.70 -17.65 -9.68
C SER A 80 3.09 -18.65 -8.60
N SER A 81 3.32 -19.92 -8.96
CA SER A 81 3.82 -20.94 -8.03
C SER A 81 5.20 -20.60 -7.46
N LEU A 82 6.10 -20.01 -8.26
CA LEU A 82 7.39 -19.53 -7.77
C LEU A 82 7.21 -18.37 -6.77
N VAL A 83 6.35 -17.40 -7.07
CA VAL A 83 6.08 -16.25 -6.18
C VAL A 83 5.47 -16.71 -4.85
N VAL A 84 4.55 -17.67 -4.87
CA VAL A 84 3.98 -18.29 -3.66
C VAL A 84 5.06 -19.01 -2.87
N SER A 85 5.91 -19.80 -3.54
CA SER A 85 7.02 -20.51 -2.89
C SER A 85 8.03 -19.56 -2.25
N HIS A 86 8.41 -18.50 -2.96
CA HIS A 86 9.27 -17.44 -2.43
C HIS A 86 8.65 -16.82 -1.16
N ARG A 87 7.38 -16.41 -1.21
CA ARG A 87 6.67 -15.80 -0.07
C ARG A 87 6.60 -16.75 1.14
N ARG A 88 6.23 -18.01 0.91
CA ARG A 88 6.17 -19.03 1.97
C ARG A 88 7.55 -19.21 2.61
N ALA A 89 8.58 -19.32 1.78
CA ALA A 89 9.93 -19.59 2.23
C ALA A 89 10.56 -18.38 2.94
N THR A 90 10.24 -17.15 2.58
CA THR A 90 10.75 -15.94 3.27
C THR A 90 9.96 -15.59 4.53
N ASN A 91 8.64 -15.81 4.56
CA ASN A 91 7.82 -15.54 5.74
C ASN A 91 8.22 -16.40 6.95
N GLY A 92 8.59 -17.67 6.74
CA GLY A 92 8.93 -18.58 7.84
C GLY A 92 10.22 -18.21 8.58
N THR A 93 11.17 -17.57 7.91
CA THR A 93 12.51 -17.29 8.47
C THR A 93 12.78 -15.80 8.70
N GLY A 94 11.91 -14.93 8.19
CA GLY A 94 12.28 -13.54 7.96
C GLY A 94 13.29 -13.41 6.81
N PHE A 95 13.56 -12.19 6.40
CA PHE A 95 14.46 -11.88 5.29
C PHE A 95 14.90 -10.42 5.29
N SER A 96 15.99 -10.14 4.60
CA SER A 96 16.31 -8.79 4.15
C SER A 96 16.58 -8.80 2.66
N PHE A 97 16.33 -7.69 1.98
CA PHE A 97 16.74 -7.53 0.59
C PHE A 97 17.19 -6.11 0.31
N GLU A 98 18.03 -6.03 -0.71
CA GLU A 98 18.40 -4.78 -1.36
C GLU A 98 17.97 -4.83 -2.82
N SER A 99 17.51 -3.71 -3.35
CA SER A 99 17.26 -3.59 -4.77
C SER A 99 17.61 -2.21 -5.27
N SER A 100 18.04 -2.12 -6.53
CA SER A 100 18.31 -0.87 -7.20
C SER A 100 17.76 -0.86 -8.61
N ALA A 101 17.37 0.31 -9.08
CA ALA A 101 17.05 0.56 -10.47
C ALA A 101 17.74 1.83 -10.97
N VAL A 102 18.28 1.78 -12.18
CA VAL A 102 18.75 2.96 -12.91
C VAL A 102 17.95 3.03 -14.19
N THR A 103 17.31 4.16 -14.46
CA THR A 103 16.53 4.38 -15.70
C THR A 103 17.05 5.62 -16.41
N ARG A 104 17.39 5.50 -17.69
CA ARG A 104 17.96 6.55 -18.53
C ARG A 104 17.18 6.65 -19.83
N ALA A 105 16.77 7.85 -20.22
CA ALA A 105 16.25 8.08 -21.57
C ALA A 105 17.39 8.09 -22.59
N GLN A 106 17.20 7.47 -23.75
CA GLN A 106 18.21 7.44 -24.82
C GLN A 106 18.29 8.77 -25.56
N ASP A 107 17.14 9.31 -25.97
CA ASP A 107 17.05 10.45 -26.89
C ASP A 107 16.30 11.67 -26.32
N ALA A 108 16.16 11.74 -24.99
CA ALA A 108 15.47 12.84 -24.33
C ALA A 108 16.36 13.48 -23.25
N ALA A 109 16.21 14.79 -23.05
CA ALA A 109 16.87 15.54 -21.98
C ALA A 109 16.20 15.29 -20.62
N VAL A 110 16.00 14.03 -20.27
CA VAL A 110 15.45 13.56 -19.01
C VAL A 110 16.61 13.18 -18.09
N PRO A 111 16.73 13.76 -16.89
CA PRO A 111 17.74 13.33 -15.92
C PRO A 111 17.65 11.82 -15.64
N VAL A 112 18.79 11.19 -15.36
CA VAL A 112 18.79 9.77 -14.98
C VAL A 112 18.04 9.60 -13.67
N ASN A 113 17.16 8.60 -13.60
CA ASN A 113 16.46 8.21 -12.38
C ASN A 113 17.22 7.08 -11.68
N TYR A 114 17.53 7.27 -10.41
CA TYR A 114 18.13 6.28 -9.53
C TYR A 114 17.11 5.91 -8.45
N MET A 115 16.95 4.62 -8.20
CA MET A 115 16.11 4.10 -7.14
C MET A 115 16.89 3.05 -6.36
N ASN A 116 16.86 3.12 -5.03
CA ASN A 116 17.41 2.12 -4.13
C ASN A 116 16.38 1.77 -3.06
N ARG A 117 16.33 0.50 -2.68
CA ARG A 117 15.48 -0.01 -1.61
C ARG A 117 16.27 -0.95 -0.72
N THR A 118 16.10 -0.80 0.58
CA THR A 118 16.61 -1.73 1.58
C THR A 118 15.46 -2.10 2.50
N VAL A 119 15.19 -3.39 2.63
CA VAL A 119 14.08 -3.88 3.45
C VAL A 119 14.58 -4.98 4.37
N ARG A 120 14.14 -4.95 5.62
CA ARG A 120 14.37 -5.98 6.64
C ARG A 120 13.01 -6.36 7.22
N VAL A 121 12.75 -7.65 7.30
CA VAL A 121 11.47 -8.21 7.74
C VAL A 121 11.76 -9.33 8.73
N GLY A 122 11.13 -9.25 9.90
CA GLY A 122 11.19 -10.32 10.90
C GLY A 122 10.43 -11.56 10.44
N ALA A 123 10.67 -12.69 11.10
CA ALA A 123 9.89 -13.90 10.88
C ALA A 123 8.38 -13.62 11.11
N GLY A 124 7.52 -14.19 10.26
CA GLY A 124 6.08 -13.93 10.27
C GLY A 124 5.65 -12.68 9.49
N GLY A 125 6.58 -11.82 9.07
CA GLY A 125 6.28 -10.70 8.16
C GLY A 125 5.67 -9.46 8.83
N THR A 126 5.38 -9.49 10.13
CA THR A 126 4.62 -8.43 10.80
C THR A 126 5.49 -7.25 11.22
N SER A 127 6.75 -7.51 11.59
CA SER A 127 7.74 -6.48 11.91
C SER A 127 8.66 -6.22 10.72
N TYR A 128 8.91 -4.95 10.40
CA TYR A 128 9.80 -4.57 9.31
C TYR A 128 10.44 -3.18 9.50
N VAL A 129 11.56 -2.97 8.80
CA VAL A 129 12.09 -1.65 8.42
C VAL A 129 12.22 -1.65 6.90
N ALA A 130 11.73 -0.61 6.23
CA ALA A 130 11.88 -0.44 4.79
C ALA A 130 12.34 0.98 4.48
N GLU A 131 13.41 1.08 3.69
CA GLU A 131 13.96 2.34 3.21
C GLU A 131 13.90 2.37 1.69
N TYR A 132 13.49 3.51 1.17
CA TYR A 132 13.33 3.81 -0.24
C TYR A 132 14.01 5.14 -0.51
N ASN A 133 14.89 5.18 -1.49
CA ASN A 133 15.51 6.41 -1.95
C ASN A 133 15.40 6.48 -3.47
N GLN A 134 14.85 7.58 -3.96
CA GLN A 134 14.75 7.89 -5.37
C GLN A 134 15.31 9.27 -5.63
N THR A 135 16.20 9.37 -6.63
CA THR A 135 16.78 10.65 -7.06
C THR A 135 16.78 10.80 -8.58
N GLY A 136 16.61 12.03 -9.03
CA GLY A 136 16.61 12.39 -10.44
C GLY A 136 15.34 11.96 -11.18
N GLY A 137 15.48 11.74 -12.49
CA GLY A 137 14.32 11.57 -13.36
C GLY A 137 13.50 12.84 -13.55
N LEU A 138 12.22 12.64 -13.85
CA LEU A 138 11.19 13.69 -13.89
C LEU A 138 10.41 13.77 -12.57
N SER A 139 10.79 12.95 -11.59
CA SER A 139 10.19 12.85 -10.28
C SER A 139 10.83 13.81 -9.29
N THR A 140 10.05 14.18 -8.28
CA THR A 140 10.56 14.73 -7.02
C THR A 140 11.49 13.72 -6.37
N ASP A 141 12.68 14.15 -5.94
CA ASP A 141 13.57 13.31 -5.13
C ASP A 141 12.81 12.89 -3.88
N ARG A 142 12.80 11.59 -3.60
CA ARG A 142 11.94 11.01 -2.57
C ARG A 142 12.74 10.06 -1.70
N GLN A 143 12.74 10.31 -0.40
CA GLN A 143 13.23 9.36 0.59
C GLN A 143 12.06 8.93 1.46
N THR A 144 11.82 7.64 1.58
CA THR A 144 10.78 7.09 2.45
C THR A 144 11.40 6.07 3.37
N ALA A 145 11.16 6.20 4.67
CA ALA A 145 11.47 5.19 5.67
C ALA A 145 10.16 4.72 6.29
N ARG A 146 9.99 3.41 6.46
CA ARG A 146 8.83 2.79 7.08
C ARG A 146 9.29 1.81 8.13
N TRP A 147 8.54 1.70 9.21
CA TRP A 147 8.78 0.78 10.30
C TRP A 147 7.48 0.20 10.82
N SER A 148 7.52 -1.05 11.27
CA SER A 148 6.41 -1.72 11.96
C SER A 148 6.94 -2.71 12.99
N ASN A 149 6.19 -2.87 14.08
CA ASN A 149 6.39 -3.93 15.08
C ASN A 149 5.33 -5.05 15.05
N GLY A 150 4.42 -5.04 14.08
CA GLY A 150 3.36 -6.05 13.95
C GLY A 150 1.99 -5.65 14.50
N THR A 151 1.90 -4.54 15.23
CA THR A 151 0.61 -3.94 15.64
C THR A 151 0.50 -2.46 15.27
N PHE A 152 1.64 -1.79 15.11
CA PHE A 152 1.73 -0.36 14.88
C PHE A 152 2.77 -0.09 13.80
N GLY A 153 2.47 0.87 12.93
CA GLY A 153 3.34 1.33 11.86
C GLY A 153 3.70 2.81 12.00
N ALA A 154 4.87 3.16 11.51
CA ALA A 154 5.27 4.55 11.32
C ALA A 154 5.96 4.71 9.97
N SER A 155 5.84 5.89 9.36
CA SER A 155 6.59 6.26 8.17
C SER A 155 7.08 7.69 8.24
N ARG A 156 8.25 7.91 7.64
CA ARG A 156 8.85 9.21 7.40
C ARG A 156 9.05 9.36 5.90
N GLU A 157 8.63 10.48 5.34
CA GLU A 157 8.83 10.79 3.93
C GLU A 157 9.48 12.16 3.79
N VAL A 158 10.54 12.25 2.99
CA VAL A 158 11.19 13.49 2.60
C VAL A 158 11.02 13.64 1.10
N ARG A 159 10.47 14.77 0.66
CA ARG A 159 10.35 15.12 -0.75
C ARG A 159 11.15 16.39 -1.02
N SER A 160 12.07 16.32 -1.97
CA SER A 160 12.80 17.49 -2.46
C SER A 160 12.32 17.82 -3.86
N VAL A 161 11.55 18.91 -3.98
CA VAL A 161 11.13 19.47 -5.27
C VAL A 161 12.14 20.56 -5.62
N ALA A 162 12.63 20.56 -6.86
CA ALA A 162 13.51 21.62 -7.33
C ALA A 162 12.88 23.00 -7.02
N PHE A 163 13.65 23.88 -6.38
CA PHE A 163 13.26 25.25 -6.00
C PHE A 163 12.23 25.38 -4.87
N GLN A 164 11.99 24.32 -4.08
CA GLN A 164 11.24 24.38 -2.82
C GLN A 164 12.06 23.77 -1.69
N ASP A 165 11.77 24.18 -0.45
CA ASP A 165 12.35 23.53 0.73
C ASP A 165 11.87 22.08 0.82
N ASP A 166 12.72 21.21 1.38
CA ASP A 166 12.37 19.81 1.59
C ASP A 166 11.12 19.69 2.46
N ALA A 167 10.09 19.04 1.93
CA ALA A 167 8.90 18.70 2.69
C ALA A 167 9.15 17.38 3.45
N VAL A 168 9.21 17.44 4.78
CA VAL A 168 9.34 16.25 5.64
C VAL A 168 7.99 15.94 6.28
N GLN A 169 7.46 14.76 6.00
CA GLN A 169 6.22 14.24 6.54
C GLN A 169 6.48 13.05 7.45
N TYR A 170 5.68 12.95 8.50
CA TYR A 170 5.63 11.79 9.38
C TYR A 170 4.18 11.29 9.44
N LEU A 171 4.01 9.97 9.43
CA LEU A 171 2.73 9.30 9.62
C LEU A 171 2.94 8.19 10.64
N SER A 172 1.93 7.91 11.45
CA SER A 172 1.92 6.73 12.31
C SER A 172 0.48 6.30 12.62
N GLY A 173 0.30 5.03 12.97
CA GLY A 173 -1.01 4.46 13.23
C GLY A 173 -1.03 2.93 13.18
N PRO A 174 -2.21 2.31 13.07
CA PRO A 174 -2.33 0.89 12.77
C PRO A 174 -1.56 0.50 11.50
N ILE A 175 -1.11 -0.75 11.38
CA ILE A 175 -0.34 -1.19 10.21
C ILE A 175 -1.08 -0.94 8.90
N ASP A 176 -2.40 -1.16 8.86
CA ASP A 176 -3.20 -0.95 7.65
C ASP A 176 -3.24 0.52 7.21
N SER A 177 -3.02 1.48 8.13
CA SER A 177 -2.91 2.91 7.81
C SER A 177 -1.55 3.31 7.24
N VAL A 178 -0.54 2.46 7.36
CA VAL A 178 0.81 2.69 6.85
C VAL A 178 1.08 1.63 5.78
N GLU A 179 0.76 1.95 4.52
CA GLU A 179 0.89 1.06 3.34
C GLU A 179 2.03 0.04 3.48
N THR A 180 1.69 -1.24 3.44
CA THR A 180 2.62 -2.32 3.80
C THR A 180 3.75 -2.47 2.76
N PRO A 181 5.03 -2.34 3.17
CA PRO A 181 6.17 -2.52 2.29
C PRO A 181 6.41 -3.98 1.87
N LEU A 182 5.65 -4.97 2.36
CA LEU A 182 5.76 -6.34 1.85
C LEU A 182 5.30 -6.48 0.39
N SER A 183 4.58 -5.47 -0.13
CA SER A 183 4.33 -5.36 -1.57
C SER A 183 5.61 -5.09 -2.39
N LEU A 184 6.73 -4.75 -1.74
CA LEU A 184 8.01 -4.33 -2.36
C LEU A 184 8.87 -5.45 -2.92
N SER A 185 8.38 -6.70 -3.01
CA SER A 185 8.89 -7.58 -4.07
C SER A 185 8.36 -7.18 -5.43
N GLY A 186 7.38 -6.28 -5.58
CA GLY A 186 6.59 -6.03 -6.81
C GLY A 186 7.34 -6.10 -8.14
N PHE A 187 8.56 -5.59 -8.22
CA PHE A 187 9.41 -5.70 -9.41
C PHE A 187 9.87 -7.14 -9.72
N VAL A 188 10.22 -7.95 -8.72
CA VAL A 188 10.65 -9.34 -8.89
C VAL A 188 9.54 -10.20 -9.53
N PRO A 189 8.30 -10.32 -8.98
CA PRO A 189 7.20 -10.99 -9.66
C PRO A 189 6.89 -10.37 -11.02
N MET A 190 6.96 -9.04 -11.18
CA MET A 190 6.69 -8.38 -12.46
C MET A 190 7.68 -8.83 -13.54
N TYR A 191 8.99 -8.81 -13.28
CA TYR A 191 10.00 -9.25 -14.24
C TYR A 191 9.98 -10.76 -14.48
N LEU A 192 9.76 -11.56 -13.43
CA LEU A 192 9.60 -13.01 -13.57
C LEU A 192 8.37 -13.40 -14.39
N ARG A 193 7.32 -12.57 -14.38
CA ARG A 193 6.12 -12.76 -15.21
C ARG A 193 6.31 -12.26 -16.63
N ALA A 194 7.18 -11.28 -16.84
CA ALA A 194 7.44 -10.72 -18.15
C ALA A 194 8.40 -11.57 -18.99
N GLY A 195 9.45 -12.12 -18.38
CA GLY A 195 10.52 -12.83 -19.08
C GLY A 195 10.22 -14.30 -19.40
N SER A 196 10.63 -14.75 -20.59
CA SER A 196 10.63 -16.17 -20.97
C SER A 196 11.85 -16.91 -20.38
N PHE A 197 11.78 -17.33 -19.12
CA PHE A 197 12.94 -17.93 -18.44
C PHE A 197 13.17 -19.40 -18.77
N ALA A 198 14.41 -19.72 -19.16
CA ALA A 198 14.95 -21.07 -19.22
C ALA A 198 15.88 -21.33 -18.03
N VAL A 199 15.95 -22.58 -17.57
CA VAL A 199 16.93 -23.02 -16.58
C VAL A 199 18.25 -23.26 -17.31
N GLU A 200 19.23 -22.42 -17.05
CA GLU A 200 20.57 -22.55 -17.64
C GLU A 200 21.37 -23.62 -16.91
N SER A 201 21.30 -23.64 -15.58
CA SER A 201 22.04 -24.59 -14.75
C SER A 201 21.30 -24.89 -13.46
N THR A 202 21.60 -26.06 -12.88
CA THR A 202 21.16 -26.47 -11.54
C THR A 202 22.38 -26.96 -10.78
N ALA A 203 22.69 -26.31 -9.66
CA ALA A 203 23.75 -26.71 -8.76
C ALA A 203 23.35 -27.93 -7.92
N GLY A 204 24.32 -28.61 -7.32
CA GLY A 204 24.10 -29.83 -6.54
C GLY A 204 23.26 -29.65 -5.27
N ASP A 205 23.13 -28.41 -4.78
CA ASP A 205 22.26 -28.02 -3.67
C ASP A 205 20.81 -27.74 -4.11
N GLY A 206 20.50 -27.91 -5.40
CA GLY A 206 19.19 -27.63 -6.00
C GLY A 206 18.97 -26.16 -6.38
N THR A 207 19.97 -25.29 -6.23
CA THR A 207 19.92 -23.91 -6.70
C THR A 207 19.90 -23.87 -8.22
N ARG A 208 18.95 -23.13 -8.80
CA ARG A 208 18.76 -22.97 -10.24
C ARG A 208 19.16 -21.57 -10.68
N THR A 209 19.89 -21.47 -11.79
CA THR A 209 20.12 -20.22 -12.51
C THR A 209 19.16 -20.17 -13.69
N LEU A 210 18.37 -19.09 -13.75
CA LEU A 210 17.38 -18.83 -14.78
C LEU A 210 17.87 -17.69 -15.66
N VAL A 211 17.72 -17.83 -16.98
CA VAL A 211 18.07 -16.80 -17.96
C VAL A 211 16.89 -16.54 -18.89
N ALA A 212 16.67 -15.28 -19.23
CA ALA A 212 15.71 -14.86 -20.24
C ALA A 212 16.33 -13.79 -21.13
N SER A 213 16.21 -13.93 -22.45
CA SER A 213 16.65 -12.95 -23.45
C SER A 213 15.48 -12.29 -24.21
N GLU A 214 14.25 -12.62 -23.81
CA GLU A 214 13.03 -12.09 -24.40
C GLU A 214 11.90 -12.07 -23.36
N THR A 215 10.85 -11.33 -23.67
CA THR A 215 9.61 -11.35 -22.88
C THR A 215 8.58 -12.27 -23.52
N HIS A 216 7.61 -12.74 -22.74
CA HIS A 216 6.53 -13.59 -23.25
C HIS A 216 5.65 -12.88 -24.29
N ASN A 217 5.36 -11.57 -24.08
CA ASN A 217 4.36 -10.82 -24.86
C ASN A 217 4.91 -9.50 -25.45
N GLY A 218 6.22 -9.25 -25.39
CA GLY A 218 6.78 -7.97 -25.84
C GLY A 218 6.48 -6.79 -24.91
N THR A 219 5.97 -7.05 -23.69
CA THR A 219 5.49 -6.01 -22.77
C THR A 219 5.90 -6.23 -21.32
N LEU A 220 6.08 -5.14 -20.59
CA LEU A 220 6.23 -5.10 -19.13
C LEU A 220 5.12 -4.22 -18.55
N GLY A 221 4.08 -4.84 -17.98
CA GLY A 221 2.86 -4.11 -17.65
C GLY A 221 2.21 -3.54 -18.92
N THR A 222 2.05 -2.22 -18.99
CA THR A 222 1.51 -1.52 -20.17
C THR A 222 2.58 -1.00 -21.13
N TYR A 223 3.86 -1.27 -20.87
CA TYR A 223 4.98 -0.71 -21.64
C TYR A 223 5.47 -1.70 -22.70
N GLU A 224 5.76 -1.18 -23.89
CA GLU A 224 6.43 -1.95 -24.93
C GLU A 224 7.89 -2.19 -24.53
N VAL A 225 8.35 -3.43 -24.72
CA VAL A 225 9.72 -3.86 -24.44
C VAL A 225 10.43 -4.13 -25.76
N ARG A 226 11.50 -3.37 -26.03
CA ARG A 226 12.35 -3.51 -27.22
C ARG A 226 13.49 -4.52 -27.02
N ALA A 227 14.01 -4.58 -25.80
CA ALA A 227 15.06 -5.50 -25.40
C ALA A 227 14.85 -5.93 -23.96
N PHE A 228 15.17 -7.17 -23.65
CA PHE A 228 15.02 -7.75 -22.32
C PHE A 228 16.07 -8.82 -22.09
N GLU A 229 16.90 -8.63 -21.08
CA GLU A 229 17.84 -9.62 -20.60
C GLU A 229 17.66 -9.75 -19.09
N ALA A 230 17.47 -10.96 -18.60
CA ALA A 230 17.32 -11.20 -17.18
C ALA A 230 18.04 -12.48 -16.73
N THR A 231 18.60 -12.41 -15.52
CA THR A 231 19.18 -13.55 -14.83
C THR A 231 18.64 -13.60 -13.40
N ALA A 232 18.11 -14.75 -13.00
CA ALA A 232 17.61 -14.98 -11.65
C ALA A 232 18.27 -16.22 -11.04
N THR A 233 18.52 -16.19 -9.74
CA THR A 233 18.96 -17.36 -8.98
C THR A 233 17.87 -17.76 -8.00
N VAL A 234 17.44 -19.01 -8.05
CA VAL A 234 16.36 -19.54 -7.22
C VAL A 234 16.87 -20.75 -6.45
N ASP A 235 16.76 -20.74 -5.12
CA ASP A 235 17.19 -21.89 -4.31
C ASP A 235 16.19 -23.07 -4.38
N ALA A 236 16.57 -24.20 -3.80
CA ALA A 236 15.78 -25.43 -3.85
C ALA A 236 14.37 -25.30 -3.26
N VAL A 237 14.15 -24.36 -2.32
CA VAL A 237 12.84 -24.12 -1.69
C VAL A 237 12.03 -23.03 -2.40
N GLY A 238 12.51 -22.55 -3.55
CA GLY A 238 11.80 -21.56 -4.36
C GLY A 238 12.03 -20.10 -3.95
N ARG A 239 13.05 -19.78 -3.13
CA ARG A 239 13.40 -18.39 -2.84
C ARG A 239 14.24 -17.84 -3.99
N VAL A 240 13.78 -16.75 -4.60
CA VAL A 240 14.60 -15.90 -5.46
C VAL A 240 15.69 -15.23 -4.61
N ARG A 241 16.95 -15.64 -4.81
CA ARG A 241 18.14 -15.12 -4.12
C ARG A 241 18.66 -13.84 -4.76
N SER A 242 18.59 -13.76 -6.08
CA SER A 242 19.00 -12.59 -6.83
C SER A 242 18.23 -12.49 -8.14
N LEU A 243 18.04 -11.27 -8.62
CA LEU A 243 17.50 -10.98 -9.95
C LEU A 243 18.24 -9.78 -10.54
N SER A 244 18.67 -9.93 -11.78
CA SER A 244 19.33 -8.91 -12.58
C SER A 244 18.55 -8.76 -13.88
N VAL A 245 18.08 -7.55 -14.20
CA VAL A 245 17.34 -7.26 -15.43
C VAL A 245 17.95 -6.04 -16.11
N ASP A 246 18.19 -6.14 -17.41
CA ASP A 246 18.48 -5.02 -18.29
C ASP A 246 17.36 -5.00 -19.35
N THR A 247 16.68 -3.87 -19.50
CA THR A 247 15.55 -3.76 -20.42
C THR A 247 15.54 -2.41 -21.11
N THR A 248 15.11 -2.41 -22.36
CA THR A 248 14.82 -1.20 -23.12
C THR A 248 13.32 -1.09 -23.31
N LEU A 249 12.72 -0.04 -22.75
CA LEU A 249 11.28 0.21 -22.72
C LEU A 249 10.93 1.40 -23.61
N VAL A 250 9.74 1.38 -24.22
CA VAL A 250 9.17 2.55 -24.90
C VAL A 250 7.96 3.05 -24.11
N ILE A 251 8.01 4.32 -23.73
CA ILE A 251 6.96 4.97 -22.94
C ILE A 251 6.64 6.31 -23.60
N GLU A 252 5.41 6.45 -24.07
CA GLU A 252 4.95 7.66 -24.78
C GLU A 252 5.88 8.08 -25.94
N ASN A 253 6.43 7.12 -26.68
CA ASN A 253 7.40 7.29 -27.77
C ASN A 253 8.81 7.73 -27.35
N ILE A 254 9.14 7.67 -26.06
CA ILE A 254 10.51 7.86 -25.56
C ILE A 254 11.08 6.50 -25.19
N THR A 255 12.30 6.22 -25.65
CA THR A 255 13.03 5.00 -25.32
C THR A 255 13.84 5.17 -24.04
N PHE A 256 13.71 4.23 -23.12
CA PHE A 256 14.40 4.20 -21.84
C PHE A 256 15.19 2.90 -21.70
N ASP A 257 16.45 3.01 -21.29
CA ASP A 257 17.21 1.88 -20.78
C ASP A 257 17.05 1.82 -19.26
N GLN A 258 16.66 0.65 -18.77
CA GLN A 258 16.49 0.37 -17.36
C GLN A 258 17.36 -0.81 -16.95
N ARG A 259 18.08 -0.64 -15.85
CA ARG A 259 18.83 -1.69 -15.18
C ARG A 259 18.24 -1.89 -13.79
N TYR A 260 17.75 -3.08 -13.49
CA TYR A 260 17.25 -3.47 -12.17
C TYR A 260 18.13 -4.56 -11.56
N ARG A 261 18.39 -4.47 -10.26
CA ARG A 261 19.13 -5.46 -9.47
C ARG A 261 18.40 -5.72 -8.17
N PHE A 262 18.38 -6.97 -7.74
CA PHE A 262 17.78 -7.44 -6.50
C PHE A 262 18.66 -8.52 -5.87
N ALA A 263 18.82 -8.47 -4.55
CA ALA A 263 19.55 -9.45 -3.77
C ALA A 263 18.84 -9.70 -2.43
N LEU A 264 18.58 -10.96 -2.11
CA LEU A 264 17.94 -11.42 -0.88
C LEU A 264 18.99 -12.02 0.07
N SER A 265 18.94 -11.63 1.34
CA SER A 265 19.62 -12.29 2.44
C SER A 265 18.60 -12.96 3.38
N THR A 266 18.95 -14.14 3.88
CA THR A 266 18.12 -14.93 4.81
C THR A 266 18.61 -14.86 6.26
N ASP A 267 19.53 -13.95 6.55
CA ASP A 267 19.94 -13.60 7.91
C ASP A 267 19.43 -12.18 8.23
N PRO A 268 18.13 -12.02 8.51
CA PRO A 268 17.61 -10.70 8.86
C PRO A 268 18.15 -10.31 10.22
N ALA A 269 18.98 -9.26 10.24
CA ALA A 269 19.25 -8.53 11.48
C ALA A 269 17.92 -8.14 12.15
N ALA A 270 17.94 -8.00 13.48
CA ALA A 270 16.76 -7.63 14.24
C ALA A 270 16.10 -6.35 13.68
N VAL A 271 14.77 -6.36 13.62
CA VAL A 271 13.99 -5.18 13.24
C VAL A 271 13.94 -4.23 14.44
N GLU A 272 14.96 -3.38 14.55
CA GLU A 272 15.05 -2.38 15.61
C GLU A 272 14.15 -1.17 15.31
N ARG A 273 13.61 -0.54 16.36
CA ARG A 273 12.81 0.68 16.24
C ARG A 273 13.71 1.87 15.92
N PRO A 274 13.54 2.53 14.76
CA PRO A 274 14.33 3.72 14.44
C PRO A 274 14.01 4.90 15.36
N SER A 275 15.01 5.76 15.62
CA SER A 275 14.85 6.94 16.49
C SER A 275 13.81 7.95 16.00
N TRP A 276 13.62 8.06 14.67
CA TRP A 276 12.62 8.97 14.08
C TRP A 276 11.17 8.54 14.36
N VAL A 277 10.94 7.31 14.82
CA VAL A 277 9.58 6.83 15.13
C VAL A 277 8.97 7.59 16.30
N GLU A 278 9.77 8.04 17.27
CA GLU A 278 9.26 8.89 18.36
C GLU A 278 8.71 10.20 17.83
N THR A 279 9.45 10.87 16.95
CA THR A 279 8.96 12.06 16.25
C THR A 279 7.71 11.76 15.42
N ALA A 280 7.60 10.58 14.80
CA ALA A 280 6.38 10.21 14.06
C ALA A 280 5.17 10.08 14.99
N VAL A 281 5.34 9.47 16.16
CA VAL A 281 4.30 9.33 17.19
C VAL A 281 3.90 10.70 17.74
N GLU A 282 4.86 11.58 18.01
CA GLU A 282 4.62 12.96 18.46
C GLU A 282 3.91 13.80 17.40
N LYS A 283 4.19 13.55 16.12
CA LYS A 283 3.55 14.25 15.00
C LYS A 283 2.27 13.57 14.51
N THR A 284 1.79 12.55 15.21
CA THR A 284 0.54 11.88 14.85
C THR A 284 -0.62 12.77 15.27
N PRO A 285 -1.51 13.15 14.33
CA PRO A 285 -2.63 13.98 14.68
C PRO A 285 -3.65 13.17 15.48
N ARG A 286 -4.26 13.82 16.48
CA ARG A 286 -5.21 13.17 17.40
C ARG A 286 -6.42 14.07 17.55
N VAL A 287 -7.58 13.44 17.45
CA VAL A 287 -8.87 14.10 17.51
C VAL A 287 -9.72 13.35 18.51
N ASP A 288 -10.36 14.10 19.40
CA ASP A 288 -11.53 13.61 20.13
C ASP A 288 -12.78 14.15 19.43
N ALA A 289 -13.75 13.29 19.20
CA ALA A 289 -14.99 13.68 18.55
C ALA A 289 -16.17 12.92 19.15
N HIS A 290 -17.25 13.65 19.42
CA HIS A 290 -18.49 13.08 19.93
C HIS A 290 -19.69 13.86 19.43
N VAL A 291 -20.84 13.22 19.42
CA VAL A 291 -22.11 13.84 19.03
C VAL A 291 -22.75 14.45 20.27
N GLU A 292 -23.21 15.70 20.14
CA GLU A 292 -24.10 16.36 21.09
C GLU A 292 -25.37 16.74 20.34
N ASP A 293 -26.49 16.08 20.66
CA ASP A 293 -27.81 16.26 20.05
C ASP A 293 -27.82 16.28 18.50
N ASP A 294 -27.59 17.43 17.90
CA ASP A 294 -27.70 17.72 16.47
C ASP A 294 -26.39 18.26 15.84
N TYR A 295 -25.27 18.23 16.57
CA TYR A 295 -23.93 18.57 16.06
C TYR A 295 -22.85 17.61 16.55
N VAL A 296 -21.66 17.69 15.94
CA VAL A 296 -20.46 16.97 16.36
C VAL A 296 -19.48 17.97 16.96
N VAL A 297 -19.04 17.70 18.18
CA VAL A 297 -17.92 18.41 18.82
C VAL A 297 -16.64 17.72 18.39
N VAL A 298 -15.67 18.51 17.93
CA VAL A 298 -14.38 17.99 17.47
C VAL A 298 -13.26 18.79 18.09
N THR A 299 -12.43 18.14 18.90
CA THR A 299 -11.30 18.76 19.59
C THR A 299 -10.00 18.16 19.08
N ASN A 300 -9.04 19.00 18.68
CA ASN A 300 -7.68 18.56 18.40
C ASN A 300 -6.96 18.26 19.72
N THR A 301 -6.83 16.99 20.07
CA THR A 301 -6.11 16.54 21.27
C THR A 301 -4.65 16.19 21.00
N GLY A 302 -4.20 16.38 19.76
CA GLY A 302 -2.84 16.12 19.32
C GLY A 302 -1.89 17.29 19.59
N SER A 303 -0.64 17.12 19.16
CA SER A 303 0.42 18.14 19.23
C SER A 303 0.72 18.82 17.89
N VAL A 304 -0.08 18.51 16.85
CA VAL A 304 0.05 19.07 15.51
C VAL A 304 -1.24 19.77 15.10
N GLU A 305 -1.13 20.81 14.28
CA GLU A 305 -2.28 21.47 13.67
C GLU A 305 -2.94 20.52 12.67
N LEU A 306 -4.28 20.46 12.65
CA LEU A 306 -5.02 19.68 11.66
C LEU A 306 -5.32 20.54 10.43
N GLY A 307 -5.25 19.91 9.26
CA GLY A 307 -5.43 20.58 7.97
C GLY A 307 -6.72 21.40 7.84
N PRO A 308 -6.74 22.40 6.92
CA PRO A 308 -7.78 23.44 6.83
C PRO A 308 -9.08 22.94 6.19
N ARG A 309 -9.30 21.63 6.12
CA ARG A 309 -10.51 21.03 5.56
C ARG A 309 -10.96 19.90 6.47
N VAL A 310 -12.24 19.89 6.78
CA VAL A 310 -12.89 18.86 7.57
C VAL A 310 -14.08 18.31 6.81
N ALA A 311 -14.31 17.01 6.92
CA ALA A 311 -15.46 16.33 6.35
C ALA A 311 -16.16 15.49 7.41
N LEU A 312 -17.49 15.45 7.32
CA LEU A 312 -18.35 14.58 8.11
C LEU A 312 -18.96 13.54 7.16
N MET A 313 -18.52 12.30 7.30
CA MET A 313 -18.89 11.17 6.43
C MET A 313 -19.89 10.26 7.14
N GLN A 314 -20.86 9.73 6.41
CA GLN A 314 -21.78 8.66 6.81
C GLN A 314 -21.71 7.58 5.72
N GLY A 315 -20.99 6.48 6.02
CA GLY A 315 -20.59 5.52 5.01
C GLY A 315 -19.75 6.17 3.90
N ASN A 316 -20.15 5.98 2.64
CA ASN A 316 -19.45 6.55 1.47
C ASN A 316 -19.95 7.95 1.06
N SER A 317 -20.92 8.50 1.79
CA SER A 317 -21.49 9.82 1.51
C SER A 317 -21.09 10.79 2.61
N GLY A 318 -20.92 12.07 2.30
CA GLY A 318 -20.55 13.06 3.31
C GLY A 318 -20.55 14.48 2.77
N ALA A 319 -20.34 15.41 3.69
CA ALA A 319 -20.18 16.82 3.37
C ALA A 319 -18.83 17.29 3.90
N SER A 320 -18.19 18.22 3.18
CA SER A 320 -16.91 18.81 3.58
C SER A 320 -17.02 20.33 3.67
N ALA A 321 -16.27 20.91 4.59
CA ALA A 321 -16.13 22.34 4.74
C ALA A 321 -14.63 22.71 4.86
N ALA A 322 -14.32 23.94 4.47
CA ALA A 322 -13.05 24.55 4.80
C ALA A 322 -13.15 25.12 6.22
N LEU A 323 -12.07 25.00 6.98
CA LEU A 323 -11.84 25.79 8.16
C LEU A 323 -11.30 27.16 7.74
N ASP A 324 -11.59 28.20 8.50
CA ASP A 324 -11.01 29.53 8.28
C ASP A 324 -9.48 29.48 8.45
N ASP A 325 -9.01 28.73 9.46
CA ASP A 325 -7.61 28.42 9.75
C ASP A 325 -7.44 26.91 10.07
N SER A 326 -6.21 26.39 10.06
CA SER A 326 -5.93 25.03 10.57
C SER A 326 -6.38 24.90 12.03
N LEU A 327 -6.83 23.72 12.47
CA LEU A 327 -7.25 23.51 13.85
C LEU A 327 -6.03 23.26 14.75
N ALA A 328 -5.66 24.23 15.60
CA ALA A 328 -4.48 24.13 16.44
C ALA A 328 -4.67 23.14 17.62
N PRO A 329 -3.57 22.64 18.23
CA PRO A 329 -3.63 21.81 19.42
C PRO A 329 -4.47 22.44 20.55
N GLY A 330 -5.45 21.67 21.06
CA GLY A 330 -6.38 22.08 22.11
C GLY A 330 -7.60 22.87 21.63
N GLU A 331 -7.67 23.24 20.35
CA GLU A 331 -8.84 23.94 19.79
C GLU A 331 -10.00 22.98 19.52
N THR A 332 -11.21 23.53 19.59
CA THR A 332 -12.46 22.80 19.38
C THR A 332 -13.29 23.50 18.31
N VAL A 333 -13.87 22.71 17.41
CA VAL A 333 -14.84 23.16 16.42
C VAL A 333 -16.11 22.31 16.50
N TYR A 334 -17.20 22.92 16.05
CA TYR A 334 -18.54 22.33 16.04
C TYR A 334 -18.97 22.13 14.59
N LEU A 335 -19.29 20.90 14.24
CA LEU A 335 -19.70 20.50 12.90
C LEU A 335 -21.18 20.19 12.87
N TYR A 336 -21.92 20.83 11.97
CA TYR A 336 -23.35 20.56 11.79
C TYR A 336 -23.79 20.77 10.34
N ARG A 337 -24.90 20.16 9.95
CA ARG A 337 -25.49 20.34 8.61
C ARG A 337 -26.24 21.67 8.55
N ALA A 338 -26.11 22.38 7.43
CA ALA A 338 -26.87 23.61 7.22
C ALA A 338 -28.38 23.31 7.17
N THR A 339 -29.20 24.16 7.80
CA THR A 339 -30.66 24.01 7.73
C THR A 339 -31.14 24.08 6.29
N GLY A 340 -31.87 23.05 5.84
CA GLY A 340 -32.40 22.96 4.48
C GLY A 340 -31.41 22.49 3.42
N ASP A 341 -30.17 22.14 3.79
CA ASP A 341 -29.17 21.56 2.88
C ASP A 341 -28.30 20.52 3.59
N ALA A 342 -28.73 19.26 3.52
CA ALA A 342 -28.04 18.13 4.15
C ALA A 342 -26.63 17.86 3.58
N TYR A 343 -26.29 18.44 2.43
CA TYR A 343 -24.98 18.27 1.77
C TYR A 343 -23.99 19.39 2.12
N ARG A 344 -24.44 20.42 2.84
CA ARG A 344 -23.59 21.52 3.27
C ARG A 344 -23.20 21.33 4.74
N LEU A 345 -21.91 21.11 4.95
CA LEU A 345 -21.30 21.14 6.28
C LEU A 345 -21.02 22.58 6.69
N VAL A 346 -21.37 22.92 7.93
CA VAL A 346 -21.01 24.18 8.58
C VAL A 346 -20.00 23.85 9.68
N VAL A 347 -18.97 24.69 9.78
CA VAL A 347 -18.01 24.66 10.89
C VAL A 347 -18.15 25.96 11.68
N SER A 348 -18.14 25.86 13.00
CA SER A 348 -18.16 27.00 13.91
C SER A 348 -17.20 26.79 15.07
N ASP A 349 -16.73 27.89 15.65
CA ASP A 349 -15.96 27.96 16.89
C ASP A 349 -16.85 27.88 18.15
N SER A 350 -18.18 27.91 17.97
CA SER A 350 -19.17 27.88 19.04
C SER A 350 -20.29 26.88 18.73
N PRO A 351 -20.96 26.31 19.76
CA PRO A 351 -22.12 25.45 19.55
C PRO A 351 -23.23 26.18 18.76
N PRO A 352 -24.01 25.48 17.93
CA PRO A 352 -25.15 26.09 17.25
C PRO A 352 -26.17 26.60 18.28
N THR A 353 -26.68 27.81 18.06
CA THR A 353 -27.69 28.43 18.93
C THR A 353 -29.13 28.08 18.54
N GLU A 354 -29.32 27.58 17.32
CA GLU A 354 -30.61 27.15 16.77
C GLU A 354 -30.63 25.62 16.67
N ARG A 355 -31.75 25.01 17.10
CA ARG A 355 -31.99 23.57 16.96
C ARG A 355 -32.00 23.17 15.48
N ARG A 356 -31.27 22.11 15.16
CA ARG A 356 -31.09 21.51 13.84
C ARG A 356 -31.74 20.13 13.79
N GLU A 357 -31.63 19.50 12.62
CA GLU A 357 -31.99 18.09 12.47
C GLU A 357 -30.98 17.23 13.21
N SER A 358 -31.48 16.36 14.09
CA SER A 358 -30.66 15.42 14.86
C SER A 358 -29.82 14.53 13.94
N LEU A 359 -28.57 14.33 14.32
CA LEU A 359 -27.70 13.35 13.68
C LEU A 359 -28.15 11.94 14.10
N SER A 360 -28.09 10.97 13.20
CA SER A 360 -28.43 9.58 13.49
C SER A 360 -27.49 8.61 12.80
N GLY A 361 -27.12 7.54 13.51
CA GLY A 361 -26.21 6.50 13.04
C GLY A 361 -24.73 6.82 13.27
N GLN A 362 -23.87 6.17 12.48
CA GLN A 362 -22.41 6.29 12.58
C GLN A 362 -21.87 7.30 11.59
N TYR A 363 -21.07 8.23 12.08
CA TYR A 363 -20.34 9.18 11.27
C TYR A 363 -18.84 9.02 11.43
N GLU A 364 -18.08 9.53 10.49
CA GLU A 364 -16.62 9.60 10.52
C GLU A 364 -16.19 11.03 10.24
N VAL A 365 -15.44 11.63 11.16
CA VAL A 365 -14.83 12.95 10.98
C VAL A 365 -13.48 12.78 10.31
N ARG A 366 -13.25 13.45 9.17
CA ARG A 366 -12.00 13.41 8.41
C ARG A 366 -11.38 14.80 8.28
N PHE A 367 -10.13 14.96 8.69
CA PHE A 367 -9.34 16.14 8.35
C PHE A 367 -8.50 15.92 7.09
N SER A 368 -8.21 16.99 6.35
CA SER A 368 -7.29 16.95 5.19
C SER A 368 -6.49 18.24 5.03
N GLY A 369 -5.19 18.10 4.77
CA GLY A 369 -4.22 19.18 4.64
C GLY A 369 -3.86 19.57 3.20
N ARG A 370 -3.15 20.70 3.04
CA ARG A 370 -2.37 21.01 1.81
C ARG A 370 -1.09 20.16 1.78
N GLY A 371 -1.27 18.85 1.75
CA GLY A 371 -0.23 17.84 1.84
C GLY A 371 -0.89 16.48 1.76
N TYR A 372 -0.29 15.55 1.02
CA TYR A 372 -0.89 14.26 0.74
C TYR A 372 -1.06 13.45 2.04
N PHE A 373 -2.33 13.26 2.43
CA PHE A 373 -2.83 12.33 3.44
C PHE A 373 -2.37 12.55 4.89
N GLU A 374 -2.63 13.74 5.44
CA GLU A 374 -3.02 13.79 6.85
C GLU A 374 -4.52 13.48 6.89
N GLN A 375 -4.87 12.19 7.02
CA GLN A 375 -6.25 11.77 7.22
C GLN A 375 -6.36 11.20 8.63
N VAL A 376 -6.97 11.98 9.53
CA VAL A 376 -7.43 11.47 10.81
C VAL A 376 -8.91 11.20 10.69
N SER A 377 -9.29 9.97 11.03
CA SER A 377 -10.64 9.45 10.94
C SER A 377 -11.11 9.04 12.33
N VAL A 378 -12.15 9.70 12.84
CA VAL A 378 -12.74 9.35 14.14
C VAL A 378 -14.20 8.93 13.95
N PRO A 379 -14.57 7.68 14.28
CA PRO A 379 -15.96 7.26 14.26
C PRO A 379 -16.71 7.92 15.43
N VAL A 380 -17.90 8.44 15.17
CA VAL A 380 -18.80 8.99 16.18
C VAL A 380 -20.18 8.36 16.03
N ASN A 381 -20.77 7.95 17.16
CA ASN A 381 -22.10 7.34 17.18
C ASN A 381 -23.10 8.39 17.69
N ALA A 382 -24.11 8.70 16.88
CA ALA A 382 -25.30 9.37 17.37
C ALA A 382 -26.25 8.31 17.95
N GLY A 383 -26.83 8.56 19.13
CA GLY A 383 -27.76 7.63 19.75
C GLY A 383 -28.98 7.35 18.87
N GLU A 384 -29.46 6.11 18.88
CA GLU A 384 -30.79 5.77 18.38
C GLU A 384 -31.79 6.15 19.49
N GLU A 385 -32.52 7.25 19.32
CA GLU A 385 -33.74 7.50 20.12
C GLU A 385 -34.94 6.76 19.52
#